data_AF-A0AAF0RZS3-F1
#
_entry.id   AF-A0AAF0RZS3-F1
#
_cell.length_a   1.000
_cell.length_b   1.000
_cell.length_c   1.000
_cell.angle_alpha   90.00
_cell.angle_beta   90.00
_cell.angle_gamma   90.00
#
_symmetry.space_group_name_H-M   'P 1'
#
loop_
_entity.id
_entity.type
_entity.pdbx_description
1 polymer ?
#
loop_
_entity_poly.entity_id
_entity_poly.type
_entity_poly.pdbx_seq_one_letter_code
_entity_poly.pdbx_strand_id
1 'polypeptide(L)' 'MRANDEHINVSSDFAFIESVLQARGLHVDADALQRVERMLQGTLSRDQARAEIAAKYGHPLP' A
#
# COMPACT_ATOMS: atom_id res chain seq x y z
N MET A 1 -16.13 -27.81 -5.07
CA MET A 1 -15.56 -26.48 -5.35
C MET A 1 -15.63 -25.67 -4.07
N ARG A 2 -14.53 -25.53 -3.33
CA ARG A 2 -14.46 -24.56 -2.23
C ARG A 2 -14.13 -23.23 -2.88
N ALA A 3 -15.08 -22.30 -2.87
CA ALA A 3 -14.76 -20.91 -3.14
C ALA A 3 -13.77 -20.48 -2.06
N ASN A 4 -12.51 -20.25 -2.44
CA ASN A 4 -11.59 -19.49 -1.62
C ASN A 4 -12.10 -18.04 -1.64
N ASP A 5 -13.11 -17.75 -0.82
CA ASP A 5 -13.34 -16.39 -0.32
C ASP A 5 -12.24 -16.08 0.69
N GLU A 6 -10.99 -16.04 0.23
CA GLU A 6 -9.93 -15.34 0.95
C GLU A 6 -10.23 -13.86 0.79
N HIS A 7 -11.08 -13.34 1.66
CA HIS A 7 -11.13 -11.92 1.94
C HIS A 7 -9.71 -11.49 2.32
N ILE A 8 -8.98 -10.91 1.37
CA ILE A 8 -7.63 -10.40 1.60
C ILE A 8 -7.76 -9.37 2.72
N ASN A 9 -7.21 -9.69 3.89
CA ASN A 9 -7.15 -8.77 5.01
C ASN A 9 -5.93 -7.86 4.81
N VAL A 10 -6.10 -6.89 3.92
CA VAL A 10 -5.07 -5.93 3.49
C VAL A 10 -4.42 -5.25 4.68
N SER A 11 -5.20 -4.91 5.71
CA SER A 11 -4.68 -4.26 6.92
C SER A 11 -3.74 -5.18 7.70
N SER A 12 -4.06 -6.48 7.81
CA SER A 12 -3.20 -7.47 8.46
C SER A 12 -1.90 -7.70 7.69
N ASP A 13 -1.99 -7.85 6.36
CA ASP A 13 -0.81 -8.06 5.51
C ASP A 13 0.08 -6.81 5.47
N PHE A 14 -0.52 -5.63 5.45
CA PHE A 14 0.20 -4.35 5.52
C PHE A 14 0.91 -4.18 6.87
N ALA A 15 0.25 -4.50 7.99
CA ALA A 15 0.86 -4.44 9.31
C ALA A 15 2.06 -5.39 9.45
N PHE A 16 2.00 -6.58 8.83
CA PHE A 16 3.13 -7.49 8.75
C PHE A 16 4.32 -6.89 7.98
N ILE A 17 4.07 -6.33 6.79
CA ILE A 17 5.10 -5.68 5.98
C ILE A 17 5.72 -4.50 6.72
N GLU A 18 4.88 -3.64 7.33
CA GLU A 18 5.32 -2.51 8.15
C GLU A 18 6.23 -2.97 9.29
N SER A 19 5.86 -4.03 10.02
CA SER A 19 6.66 -4.59 11.12
C SER A 19 8.03 -5.06 10.64
N VAL A 20 8.10 -5.73 9.48
CA VAL A 20 9.37 -6.19 8.90
C VAL A 20 10.26 -5.01 8.47
N LEU A 21 9.66 -3.95 7.92
CA LEU A 21 10.39 -2.74 7.54
C LEU A 21 10.92 -1.99 8.77
N GLN A 22 10.09 -1.86 9.81
CA GLN A 22 10.47 -1.25 11.09
C GLN A 22 11.63 -2.01 11.75
N ALA A 23 11.62 -3.35 11.72
CA ALA A 23 12.72 -4.17 12.21
C ALA A 23 14.05 -3.92 11.47
N ARG A 24 14.00 -3.35 10.27
CA ARG A 24 15.17 -2.91 9.49
C ARG A 24 15.46 -1.41 9.60
N GLY A 25 14.77 -0.70 10.49
CA GLY A 25 14.88 0.75 10.67
C GLY A 25 14.20 1.58 9.57
N LEU A 26 13.43 0.95 8.69
CA LEU A 26 12.68 1.61 7.64
C LEU A 26 11.27 1.97 8.15
N HIS A 27 10.75 3.10 7.69
CA HIS A 27 9.43 3.59 8.07
C HIS A 27 8.54 3.64 6.84
N VAL A 28 7.29 3.22 7.03
CA VAL A 28 6.24 3.35 6.02
C VAL A 28 5.49 4.64 6.30
N ASP A 29 5.11 5.35 5.25
CA ASP A 29 4.32 6.55 5.41
C ASP A 29 2.94 6.27 5.97
N ALA A 30 2.44 7.18 6.81
CA ALA A 30 1.11 7.09 7.40
C ALA A 30 -0.02 7.00 6.35
N ASP A 31 0.16 7.56 5.14
CA ASP A 31 -0.83 7.53 4.06
C ASP A 31 -0.68 6.33 3.11
N ALA A 32 0.33 5.48 3.30
CA ALA A 32 0.57 4.34 2.41
C ALA A 32 -0.56 3.31 2.46
N LEU A 33 -1.11 3.02 3.66
CA LEU A 33 -2.24 2.10 3.80
C LEU A 33 -3.49 2.63 3.07
N GLN A 34 -3.84 3.90 3.31
CA GLN A 34 -4.98 4.54 2.66
C GLN A 34 -4.87 4.51 1.13
N ARG A 35 -3.65 4.66 0.60
CA ARG A 35 -3.38 4.58 -0.83
C ARG A 35 -3.61 3.18 -1.39
N VAL A 36 -3.15 2.15 -0.68
CA VAL A 36 -3.39 0.74 -1.04
C VAL A 36 -4.90 0.43 -1.01
N GLU A 37 -5.62 0.89 0.00
CA GLU A 37 -7.07 0.70 0.10
C GLU A 37 -7.81 1.33 -1.09
N ARG A 38 -7.49 2.57 -1.44
CA ARG A 38 -8.06 3.25 -2.62
C ARG A 38 -7.77 2.50 -3.91
N MET A 39 -6.57 1.91 -4.04
CA MET A 39 -6.21 1.09 -5.21
C MET A 39 -7.05 -0.18 -5.31
N LEU A 40 -7.26 -0.87 -4.19
CA LEU A 40 -8.06 -2.10 -4.15
C LEU A 40 -9.56 -1.84 -4.35
N GLN A 41 -10.04 -0.67 -3.90
CA GLN A 41 -11.40 -0.19 -4.17
C GLN A 41 -11.58 0.29 -5.62
N GLY A 42 -10.51 0.36 -6.42
CA GLY A 42 -10.55 0.86 -7.80
C GLY A 42 -10.75 2.38 -7.92
N THR A 43 -10.67 3.12 -6.81
CA THR A 43 -10.81 4.59 -6.78
C THR A 43 -9.49 5.33 -7.04
N LEU A 44 -8.38 4.59 -7.08
CA LEU A 44 -7.05 5.08 -7.43
C LEU A 44 -6.34 4.06 -8.32
N SER A 45 -5.94 4.45 -9.53
CA SER A 45 -5.10 3.59 -10.37
C SER A 45 -3.67 3.55 -9.86
N ARG A 46 -2.91 2.52 -10.28
CA ARG A 46 -1.48 2.41 -9.95
C ARG A 46 -0.67 3.61 -10.44
N ASP A 47 -0.97 4.13 -11.62
CA ASP A 47 -0.27 5.29 -12.20
C ASP A 47 -0.57 6.57 -11.43
N GLN A 48 -1.83 6.76 -11.01
CA GLN A 48 -2.21 7.88 -10.15
C GLN A 48 -1.53 7.76 -8.77
N ALA A 49 -1.48 6.56 -8.18
CA ALA A 49 -0.78 6.33 -6.93
C ALA A 49 0.71 6.68 -7.04
N ARG A 50 1.38 6.27 -8.13
CA ARG A 50 2.78 6.63 -8.41
C ARG A 50 2.96 8.15 -8.53
N ALA A 51 2.08 8.82 -9.27
CA ALA A 51 2.11 10.27 -9.44
C ALA A 51 1.93 11.01 -8.11
N GLU A 52 0.99 10.57 -7.26
CA GLU A 52 0.78 11.15 -5.93
C GLU A 52 2.03 10.96 -5.03
N ILE A 53 2.76 9.83 -5.10
CA ILE A 53 4.00 9.63 -4.31
C ILE A 53 5.11 10.52 -4.87
N ALA A 54 5.28 10.56 -6.19
CA ALA A 54 6.29 11.40 -6.83
C ALA A 54 6.08 12.89 -6.51
N ALA A 55 4.82 13.34 -6.49
CA ALA A 55 4.46 14.70 -6.08
C ALA A 55 4.78 14.98 -4.60
N LYS A 56 4.54 14.02 -3.71
CA LYS A 56 4.82 14.15 -2.26
C LYS A 56 6.32 14.33 -1.98
N TYR A 57 7.16 13.64 -2.74
CA TYR A 57 8.60 13.56 -2.47
C TYR A 57 9.48 14.37 -3.45
N GLY A 58 8.91 14.92 -4.50
CA GLY A 58 9.62 15.76 -5.47
C GLY A 58 10.57 14.98 -6.38
N HIS A 59 10.38 13.67 -6.55
CA HIS A 59 11.18 12.85 -7.45
C HIS A 59 10.35 11.72 -8.09
N PRO A 60 10.66 11.34 -9.34
CA PRO A 60 9.96 10.24 -10.00
C PRO A 60 10.25 8.92 -9.30
N LEU A 61 9.21 8.13 -9.05
CA LEU A 61 9.34 6.75 -8.62
C LEU A 61 9.68 5.84 -9.81
N PRO A 62 10.45 4.75 -9.62
CA PRO A 62 10.61 3.68 -10.60
C PRO A 62 9.31 2.91 -10.88
#